data_AF-A0A2V2RIG4-F1
#
_entry.id   AF-A0A2V2RIG4-F1
#
_cell.length_a   1.000
_cell.length_b   1.000
_cell.length_c   1.000
_cell.angle_alpha   90.00
_cell.angle_beta   90.00
_cell.angle_gamma   90.00
#
_symmetry.space_group_name_H-M   'P 1'
#
loop_
_entity.id
_entity.type
_entity.pdbx_description
1 polymer ?
#
loop_
_entity_poly.entity_id
_entity_poly.type
_entity_poly.pdbx_seq_one_letter_code
_entity_poly.pdbx_strand_id
1 'polypeptide(L)'
;MSETTRKAEAATAPLIQDVKTISLICILAWFIPGTGHLMLKGPRRALTFLILITFLFYWGLGLGAKIYQYDPQQPLTFFAMIAQMGMGLPYIVARYIASYAQGHPAGVLYAFAESFRFGQGNIESFSFEYGNTFSIVAGLLNFLVILDAYDIAVGRKKDRNA
;
A
#
# COMPACT_ATOMS: atom_id res chain seq x y z
N MET A 1 1.96 -31.89 -32.19
CA MET A 1 2.35 -30.86 -31.19
C MET A 1 3.79 -31.14 -30.79
N SER A 2 4.71 -30.21 -31.00
CA SER A 2 6.15 -30.44 -30.78
C SER A 2 6.49 -30.39 -29.29
N GLU A 3 7.57 -31.06 -28.88
CA GLU A 3 8.04 -31.03 -27.48
C GLU A 3 8.36 -29.61 -26.99
N THR A 4 8.77 -28.74 -27.91
CA THR A 4 8.95 -27.29 -27.70
C THR A 4 7.65 -26.55 -27.41
N THR A 5 6.53 -26.91 -28.04
CA THR A 5 5.22 -26.29 -27.75
C THR A 5 4.70 -26.74 -26.38
N ARG A 6 4.87 -28.02 -26.04
CA ARG A 6 4.46 -28.57 -24.72
C ARG A 6 5.27 -27.98 -23.56
N LYS A 7 6.58 -27.75 -23.74
CA LYS A 7 7.43 -27.10 -22.73
C LYS A 7 7.10 -25.62 -22.52
N ALA A 8 6.73 -24.92 -23.59
CA ALA A 8 6.31 -23.52 -23.52
C ALA A 8 4.96 -23.38 -22.80
N GLU A 9 4.00 -24.26 -23.10
CA GLU A 9 2.67 -24.29 -22.48
C GLU A 9 2.73 -24.68 -20.99
N ALA A 10 3.59 -25.62 -20.63
CA ALA A 10 3.86 -25.96 -19.23
C ALA A 10 4.57 -24.84 -18.45
N ALA A 11 5.25 -23.91 -19.13
CA ALA A 11 5.96 -22.80 -18.49
C ALA A 11 5.08 -21.58 -18.20
N THR A 12 3.94 -21.44 -18.88
CA THR A 12 2.96 -20.36 -18.70
C THR A 12 1.72 -20.79 -17.91
N ALA A 13 1.64 -22.06 -17.50
CA ALA A 13 0.56 -22.55 -16.65
C ALA A 13 0.56 -21.80 -15.29
N PRO A 14 -0.61 -21.38 -14.80
CA PRO A 14 -0.70 -20.65 -13.54
C PRO A 14 -0.20 -21.50 -12.37
N LEU A 15 0.61 -20.92 -11.49
CA LEU A 15 1.14 -21.60 -10.31
C LEU A 15 0.02 -22.02 -9.36
N ILE A 16 -1.03 -21.19 -9.27
CA ILE A 16 -2.24 -21.44 -8.51
C ILE A 16 -3.42 -21.45 -9.49
N GLN A 17 -4.12 -22.57 -9.60
CA GLN A 17 -5.28 -22.68 -10.50
C GLN A 17 -6.59 -22.21 -9.85
N ASP A 18 -6.64 -22.14 -8.52
CA ASP A 18 -7.83 -21.69 -7.80
C ASP A 18 -7.91 -20.16 -7.71
N VAL A 19 -8.92 -19.60 -8.37
CA VAL A 19 -9.22 -18.16 -8.37
C VAL A 19 -9.48 -17.65 -6.96
N LYS A 20 -10.11 -18.45 -6.08
CA LYS A 20 -10.40 -18.02 -4.70
C LYS A 20 -9.10 -17.78 -3.93
N THR A 21 -8.13 -18.67 -4.08
CA THR A 21 -6.80 -18.53 -3.48
C THR A 21 -6.07 -17.28 -4.01
N ILE A 22 -6.13 -17.02 -5.33
CA ILE A 22 -5.54 -15.80 -5.92
C ILE A 22 -6.21 -14.54 -5.33
N SER A 23 -7.54 -14.50 -5.29
CA SER A 23 -8.28 -13.37 -4.70
C SER A 23 -7.93 -13.15 -3.24
N LEU A 24 -7.81 -14.23 -2.45
CA LEU A 24 -7.41 -14.15 -1.04
C LEU A 24 -6.02 -13.55 -0.89
N ILE A 25 -5.05 -13.99 -1.71
CA ILE A 25 -3.68 -13.43 -1.70
C ILE A 25 -3.71 -11.93 -2.02
N CYS A 26 -4.47 -11.50 -3.03
CA CYS A 26 -4.57 -10.08 -3.38
C CYS A 26 -5.22 -9.25 -2.27
N ILE A 27 -6.28 -9.75 -1.62
CA ILE A 27 -6.95 -9.06 -0.52
C ILE A 27 -6.02 -8.94 0.69
N LEU A 28 -5.31 -10.01 1.04
CA LEU A 28 -4.34 -10.00 2.13
C LEU A 28 -3.15 -9.08 1.84
N ALA A 29 -2.66 -9.07 0.60
CA ALA A 29 -1.60 -8.17 0.15
C ALA A 29 -2.04 -6.70 0.17
N TRP A 30 -3.31 -6.42 -0.13
CA TRP A 30 -3.87 -5.08 0.02
C TRP A 30 -3.96 -4.67 1.49
N PHE A 31 -4.44 -5.57 2.35
CA PHE A 31 -4.67 -5.24 3.75
C PHE A 31 -3.36 -4.97 4.51
N ILE A 32 -2.34 -5.80 4.30
CA ILE A 32 -1.02 -5.64 4.91
C ILE A 32 0.04 -5.65 3.80
N PRO A 33 0.72 -4.51 3.54
CA PRO A 33 1.75 -4.41 2.52
C PRO A 33 2.79 -5.54 2.62
N GLY A 34 3.08 -6.20 1.49
CA GLY A 34 4.07 -7.27 1.42
C GLY A 34 3.58 -8.68 1.76
N THR A 35 2.34 -8.87 2.24
CA THR A 35 1.81 -10.21 2.61
C THR A 35 1.68 -11.16 1.41
N GLY A 36 1.37 -10.65 0.22
CA GLY A 36 1.31 -11.47 -0.99
C GLY A 36 2.66 -12.10 -1.34
N HIS A 37 3.75 -11.35 -1.19
CA HIS A 37 5.11 -11.85 -1.41
C HIS A 37 5.56 -12.80 -0.31
N LEU A 38 5.04 -12.68 0.92
CA LEU A 38 5.33 -13.62 1.99
C LEU A 38 4.85 -15.03 1.62
N MET A 39 3.64 -15.11 1.05
CA MET A 39 3.01 -16.38 0.64
C MET A 39 3.60 -16.96 -0.64
N LEU A 40 4.07 -16.13 -1.58
CA LEU A 40 4.52 -16.57 -2.90
C LEU A 40 6.03 -16.68 -3.06
N LYS A 41 6.81 -15.79 -2.43
CA LYS A 41 8.25 -15.61 -2.71
C LYS A 41 9.14 -15.53 -1.47
N GLY A 42 8.54 -15.59 -0.28
CA GLY A 42 9.23 -15.62 1.01
C GLY A 42 9.42 -14.27 1.70
N PRO A 43 9.94 -14.29 2.95
CA PRO A 43 9.86 -13.18 3.89
C PRO A 43 10.75 -11.99 3.55
N ARG A 44 11.86 -12.20 2.83
CA ARG A 44 12.79 -11.10 2.50
C ARG A 44 12.11 -10.03 1.64
N ARG A 45 11.43 -10.44 0.56
CA ARG A 45 10.74 -9.50 -0.33
C ARG A 45 9.52 -8.88 0.34
N ALA A 46 8.78 -9.67 1.10
CA ALA A 46 7.67 -9.18 1.92
C ALA A 46 8.11 -8.06 2.86
N LEU A 47 9.21 -8.27 3.59
CA LEU A 47 9.75 -7.31 4.54
C LEU A 47 10.29 -6.05 3.83
N THR A 48 10.94 -6.19 2.67
CA THR A 48 11.37 -5.04 1.87
C THR A 48 10.19 -4.14 1.51
N PHE A 49 9.10 -4.71 0.97
CA PHE A 49 7.92 -3.92 0.59
C PHE A 49 7.21 -3.33 1.80
N LEU A 50 7.03 -4.12 2.87
CA LEU A 50 6.43 -3.66 4.11
C LEU A 50 7.20 -2.46 4.67
N ILE A 51 8.52 -2.60 4.88
CA ILE A 51 9.32 -1.53 5.46
C ILE A 51 9.33 -0.31 4.56
N LEU A 52 9.65 -0.45 3.27
CA LEU A 52 9.81 0.70 2.38
C LEU A 52 8.50 1.47 2.19
N ILE A 53 7.40 0.77 1.92
CA ILE A 53 6.13 1.42 1.59
C ILE A 53 5.52 2.04 2.85
N THR A 54 5.54 1.32 3.98
CA THR A 54 5.05 1.85 5.26
C THR A 54 5.91 3.00 5.76
N PHE A 55 7.23 2.93 5.60
CA PHE A 55 8.13 4.04 5.89
C PHE A 55 7.80 5.27 5.04
N LEU A 56 7.69 5.11 3.71
CA LEU A 56 7.40 6.22 2.80
C LEU A 56 6.07 6.91 3.14
N PHE A 57 5.05 6.13 3.50
CA PHE A 57 3.76 6.64 3.91
C PHE A 57 3.82 7.46 5.21
N TYR A 58 4.39 6.90 6.28
CA TYR A 58 4.50 7.59 7.57
C TYR A 58 5.49 8.76 7.53
N TRP A 59 6.55 8.66 6.72
CA TRP A 59 7.45 9.77 6.46
C TRP A 59 6.71 10.91 5.77
N GLY A 60 5.86 10.61 4.79
CA GLY A 60 4.98 11.59 4.17
C GLY A 60 4.07 12.30 5.18
N LEU A 61 3.43 11.53 6.07
CA LEU A 61 2.60 12.09 7.16
C LEU A 61 3.43 12.97 8.12
N GLY A 62 4.64 12.56 8.47
CA GLY A 62 5.56 13.37 9.29
C GLY A 62 6.04 14.66 8.62
N LEU A 63 6.04 14.72 7.29
CA LEU A 63 6.30 15.94 6.51
C LEU A 63 5.08 16.87 6.39
N GLY A 64 3.97 16.53 7.06
CA GLY A 64 2.76 17.33 7.11
C GLY A 64 1.70 16.93 6.08
N ALA A 65 1.80 15.75 5.46
CA ALA A 65 0.81 15.29 4.48
C ALA A 65 -0.61 15.27 5.06
N LYS A 66 -1.57 15.61 4.20
CA LYS A 66 -3.00 15.51 4.49
C LYS A 66 -3.46 14.07 4.27
N ILE A 67 -4.24 13.54 5.19
CA ILE A 67 -5.02 12.33 4.95
C ILE A 67 -6.24 12.75 4.12
N TYR A 68 -6.25 12.39 2.84
CA TYR A 68 -7.33 12.84 1.95
C TYR A 68 -8.66 12.17 2.31
N GLN A 69 -9.69 12.98 2.33
CA GLN A 69 -11.09 12.58 2.45
C GLN A 69 -11.82 13.11 1.24
N TYR A 70 -12.94 12.46 0.89
CA TYR A 70 -13.79 12.93 -0.19
C TYR A 70 -14.38 14.30 0.14
N ASP A 71 -14.07 15.28 -0.71
CA ASP A 71 -14.65 16.62 -0.68
C ASP A 71 -15.34 16.91 -2.02
N PRO A 72 -16.67 17.11 -2.05
CA PRO A 72 -17.42 17.45 -3.26
C PRO A 72 -16.92 18.71 -3.97
N GLN A 73 -16.30 19.64 -3.24
CA GLN A 73 -15.79 20.90 -3.80
C GLN A 73 -14.45 20.73 -4.51
N GLN A 74 -13.72 19.65 -4.20
CA GLN A 74 -12.39 19.38 -4.75
C GLN A 74 -12.31 17.92 -5.23
N PRO A 75 -12.77 17.62 -6.45
CA PRO A 75 -12.82 16.25 -6.97
C PRO A 75 -11.48 15.51 -6.97
N LEU A 76 -10.35 16.24 -7.04
CA LEU A 76 -9.03 15.63 -7.00
C LEU A 76 -8.74 14.92 -5.66
N THR A 77 -9.39 15.35 -4.58
CA THR A 77 -9.27 14.71 -3.25
C THR A 77 -9.81 13.28 -3.26
N PHE A 78 -10.77 12.96 -4.13
CA PHE A 78 -11.27 11.60 -4.31
C PHE A 78 -10.15 10.67 -4.83
N PHE A 79 -9.43 11.09 -5.87
CA PHE A 79 -8.34 10.29 -6.44
C PHE A 79 -7.17 10.14 -5.46
N ALA A 80 -6.84 11.22 -4.76
CA ALA A 80 -5.80 11.18 -3.73
C ALA A 80 -6.19 10.27 -2.55
N MET A 81 -7.48 10.27 -2.16
CA MET A 81 -8.01 9.35 -1.16
C MET A 81 -7.90 7.89 -1.62
N ILE A 82 -8.31 7.58 -2.86
CA ILE A 82 -8.20 6.23 -3.42
C ILE A 82 -6.73 5.78 -3.50
N ALA A 83 -5.83 6.68 -3.90
CA ALA A 83 -4.41 6.40 -3.94
C ALA A 83 -3.87 6.07 -2.54
N GLN A 84 -4.14 6.90 -1.52
CA GLN A 84 -3.71 6.64 -0.14
C GLN A 84 -4.36 5.39 0.46
N MET A 85 -5.62 5.09 0.12
CA MET A 85 -6.31 3.87 0.52
C MET A 85 -5.63 2.60 -0.01
N GLY A 86 -4.84 2.72 -1.09
CA GLY A 86 -3.97 1.66 -1.57
C GLY A 86 -3.05 1.08 -0.50
N MET A 87 -2.71 1.84 0.55
CA MET A 87 -1.93 1.35 1.68
C MET A 87 -2.62 0.27 2.51
N GLY A 88 -3.95 0.19 2.52
CA GLY A 88 -4.71 -0.75 3.35
C GLY A 88 -4.71 -0.36 4.83
N LEU A 89 -4.31 -1.28 5.72
CA LEU A 89 -4.36 -1.11 7.17
C LEU A 89 -3.57 0.12 7.68
N PRO A 90 -2.34 0.42 7.23
CA PRO A 90 -1.63 1.64 7.60
C PRO A 90 -2.43 2.93 7.39
N TYR A 91 -3.18 3.04 6.29
CA TYR A 91 -4.05 4.20 6.03
C TYR A 91 -5.24 4.24 6.99
N ILE A 92 -5.89 3.09 7.24
CA ILE A 92 -7.01 3.01 8.19
C ILE A 92 -6.56 3.40 9.59
N VAL A 93 -5.40 2.90 10.04
CA VAL A 93 -4.81 3.23 11.34
C VAL A 93 -4.47 4.71 11.42
N ALA A 94 -3.79 5.27 10.40
CA ALA A 94 -3.44 6.69 10.38
C ALA A 94 -4.69 7.58 10.42
N ARG A 95 -5.73 7.22 9.65
CA ARG A 95 -7.01 7.93 9.64
C ARG A 95 -7.71 7.84 11.00
N TYR A 96 -7.73 6.67 11.62
CA TYR A 96 -8.31 6.47 12.94
C TYR A 96 -7.59 7.32 14.00
N ILE A 97 -6.25 7.31 14.02
CA ILE A 97 -5.45 8.12 14.93
C ILE A 97 -5.72 9.62 14.72
N ALA A 98 -5.73 10.07 13.47
CA ALA A 98 -6.01 11.48 13.15
C ALA A 98 -7.41 11.90 13.60
N SER A 99 -8.45 11.08 13.34
CA SER A 99 -9.81 11.35 13.80
C SER A 99 -9.94 11.31 15.33
N TYR A 100 -9.26 10.38 16.00
CA TYR A 100 -9.26 10.28 17.46
C TYR A 100 -8.61 11.51 18.10
N ALA A 101 -7.46 11.97 17.58
CA ALA A 101 -6.74 13.14 18.06
C ALA A 101 -7.56 14.44 17.93
N GLN A 102 -8.38 14.57 16.87
CA GLN A 102 -9.27 15.73 16.71
C GLN A 102 -10.41 15.76 17.74
N GLY A 103 -10.90 14.60 18.18
CA GLY A 103 -12.00 14.50 19.15
C GLY A 103 -11.56 14.53 20.62
N HIS A 104 -10.28 14.29 20.92
CA HIS A 104 -9.75 14.22 22.27
C HIS A 104 -8.47 15.08 22.38
N PRO A 105 -8.59 16.36 22.78
CA PRO A 105 -7.45 17.29 22.84
C PRO A 105 -6.49 17.03 24.00
N ALA A 106 -6.48 15.82 24.58
CA ALA A 106 -5.60 15.42 25.67
C ALA A 106 -5.26 13.93 25.59
N GLY A 107 -3.98 13.59 25.82
CA GLY A 107 -3.49 12.21 25.88
C GLY A 107 -2.19 11.97 25.10
N VAL A 108 -1.49 10.87 25.37
CA VAL A 108 -0.21 10.52 24.72
C VAL A 108 -0.37 10.37 23.20
N LEU A 109 -1.49 9.79 22.75
CA LEU A 109 -1.78 9.61 21.34
C LEU A 109 -2.05 10.95 20.62
N TYR A 110 -2.74 11.87 21.29
CA TYR A 110 -2.92 13.25 20.82
C TYR A 110 -1.59 13.98 20.74
N ALA A 111 -0.78 13.96 21.81
CA ALA A 111 0.52 14.61 21.86
C ALA A 111 1.47 14.10 20.76
N PHE A 112 1.46 12.79 20.50
CA PHE A 112 2.23 12.19 19.41
C PHE A 112 1.72 12.65 18.03
N ALA A 113 0.42 12.60 17.78
CA ALA A 113 -0.15 13.03 16.51
C ALA A 113 0.07 14.53 16.25
N GLU A 114 -0.07 15.37 17.27
CA GLU A 114 0.09 16.82 17.19
C GLU A 114 1.55 17.22 16.96
N SER A 115 2.52 16.53 17.58
CA SER A 115 3.96 16.79 17.40
C SER A 115 4.40 16.78 15.94
N PHE A 116 3.72 16.01 15.10
CA PHE A 116 4.00 15.85 13.68
C PHE A 116 2.85 16.36 12.79
N ARG A 117 1.83 17.00 13.37
CA ARG A 117 0.59 17.43 12.69
C ARG A 117 -0.01 16.34 11.79
N PHE A 118 -0.05 15.11 12.31
CA PHE A 118 -0.37 13.91 11.56
C PHE A 118 -1.72 14.03 10.82
N GLY A 119 -1.68 13.99 9.49
CA GLY A 119 -2.86 13.88 8.65
C GLY A 119 -3.77 15.11 8.58
N GLN A 120 -3.51 16.17 9.37
CA GLN A 120 -4.30 17.40 9.36
C GLN A 120 -3.98 18.28 8.13
N GLY A 121 -2.79 18.12 7.56
CA GLY A 121 -2.31 18.90 6.43
C GLY A 121 -1.76 20.26 6.86
N ASN A 122 -0.44 20.42 6.84
CA ASN A 122 0.21 21.69 7.18
C ASN A 122 0.61 22.47 5.92
N ILE A 123 -0.32 23.25 5.37
CA ILE A 123 -0.12 24.00 4.12
C ILE A 123 1.01 25.05 4.25
N GLU A 124 1.31 25.51 5.47
CA GLU A 124 2.36 26.51 5.73
C GLU A 124 3.78 25.90 5.71
N SER A 125 3.89 24.56 5.76
CA SER A 125 5.19 23.91 5.71
C SER A 125 5.71 23.76 4.28
N PHE A 126 6.99 24.07 4.08
CA PHE A 126 7.67 23.82 2.81
C PHE A 126 7.64 22.32 2.40
N SER A 127 7.58 21.42 3.37
CA SER A 127 7.55 19.97 3.15
C SER A 127 6.17 19.42 2.78
N PHE A 128 5.10 20.22 2.85
CA PHE A 128 3.72 19.76 2.68
C PHE A 128 3.44 19.03 1.37
N GLU A 129 3.80 19.67 0.26
CA GLU A 129 3.61 19.16 -1.10
C GLU A 129 4.37 17.83 -1.29
N TYR A 130 5.60 17.77 -0.76
CA TYR A 130 6.42 16.55 -0.78
C TYR A 130 5.79 15.45 0.09
N GLY A 131 5.28 15.79 1.26
CA GLY A 131 4.59 14.87 2.16
C GLY A 131 3.40 14.21 1.48
N ASN A 132 2.51 14.99 0.86
CA ASN A 132 1.37 14.47 0.10
C ASN A 132 1.81 13.55 -1.03
N THR A 133 2.87 13.93 -1.74
CA THR A 133 3.44 13.11 -2.80
C THR A 133 3.92 11.76 -2.27
N PHE A 134 4.67 11.74 -1.17
CA PHE A 134 5.15 10.48 -0.57
C PHE A 134 4.02 9.57 -0.11
N SER A 135 2.99 10.10 0.54
CA SER A 135 1.87 9.30 1.03
C SER A 135 1.00 8.74 -0.10
N ILE A 136 0.77 9.52 -1.17
CA ILE A 136 0.08 9.08 -2.38
C ILE A 136 0.90 8.01 -3.11
N VAL A 137 2.19 8.27 -3.36
CA VAL A 137 3.08 7.33 -4.05
C VAL A 137 3.20 6.02 -3.28
N ALA A 138 3.27 6.06 -1.95
CA ALA A 138 3.29 4.85 -1.14
C ALA A 138 2.05 3.95 -1.40
N GLY A 139 0.86 4.54 -1.42
CA GLY A 139 -0.37 3.78 -1.71
C GLY A 139 -0.43 3.24 -3.14
N LEU A 140 0.03 4.03 -4.13
CA LEU A 140 0.16 3.56 -5.52
C LEU A 140 1.19 2.44 -5.67
N LEU A 141 2.32 2.51 -4.95
CA LEU A 141 3.32 1.45 -4.91
C LEU A 141 2.75 0.17 -4.31
N ASN A 142 1.91 0.27 -3.27
CA ASN A 142 1.24 -0.92 -2.72
C ASN A 142 0.31 -1.57 -3.75
N PHE A 143 -0.43 -0.78 -4.55
CA PHE A 143 -1.19 -1.33 -5.68
C PHE A 143 -0.31 -2.07 -6.68
N LEU A 144 0.86 -1.53 -7.03
CA LEU A 144 1.81 -2.21 -7.92
C LEU A 144 2.36 -3.50 -7.30
N VAL A 145 2.61 -3.53 -5.99
CA VAL A 145 3.03 -4.75 -5.27
C VAL A 145 1.94 -5.82 -5.30
N ILE A 146 0.67 -5.44 -5.14
CA ILE A 146 -0.47 -6.37 -5.24
C ILE A 146 -0.56 -6.94 -6.66
N LEU A 147 -0.42 -6.09 -7.69
CA LEU A 147 -0.40 -6.55 -9.08
C LEU A 147 0.79 -7.46 -9.40
N ASP A 148 1.97 -7.18 -8.83
CA ASP A 148 3.13 -8.09 -8.94
C ASP A 148 2.85 -9.44 -8.29
N ALA A 149 2.23 -9.46 -7.10
CA ALA A 149 1.82 -10.70 -6.44
C ALA A 149 0.80 -11.49 -7.28
N TYR A 150 -0.16 -10.81 -7.90
CA TYR A 150 -1.11 -11.42 -8.83
C TYR A 150 -0.42 -12.03 -10.06
N ASP A 151 0.48 -11.29 -10.71
CA ASP A 151 1.22 -11.80 -11.87
C ASP A 151 2.12 -13.00 -11.52
N ILE A 152 2.66 -13.04 -10.30
CA ILE A 152 3.38 -14.21 -9.78
C ILE A 152 2.42 -15.38 -9.58
N ALA A 153 1.27 -15.18 -8.93
CA ALA A 153 0.29 -16.24 -8.66
C ALA A 153 -0.25 -16.89 -9.95
N VAL A 154 -0.47 -16.08 -11.00
CA VAL A 154 -0.92 -16.53 -12.33
C VAL A 154 0.22 -17.11 -13.17
N GLY A 155 1.46 -17.16 -12.66
CA GLY A 155 2.60 -17.76 -13.37
C GLY A 155 3.17 -16.92 -14.51
N ARG A 156 2.73 -15.66 -14.68
CA ARG A 156 3.28 -14.73 -15.70
C ARG A 156 4.72 -14.32 -15.40
N LYS A 157 5.09 -14.31 -14.11
CA LYS A 157 6.42 -13.94 -13.65
C LYS A 157 7.07 -15.10 -12.89
N LYS A 158 7.93 -15.85 -13.58
CA LYS A 158 8.73 -16.91 -12.97
C LYS A 158 9.64 -16.32 -11.88
N ASP A 159 9.80 -17.03 -10.76
CA ASP A 159 10.75 -16.59 -9.77
C ASP A 159 12.17 -16.74 -10.33
N ARG A 160 12.91 -15.64 -10.47
CA ARG A 160 14.28 -15.65 -11.03
C ARG A 160 15.28 -16.42 -10.16
N ASN A 161 14.86 -16.84 -8.97
CA ASN A 161 15.67 -17.52 -7.97
C ASN A 161 15.21 -18.97 -7.71
N ALA A 162 14.30 -19.51 -8.53
CA ALA A 162 13.89 -20.92 -8.51
C ALA A 162 14.68 -21.73 -9.55
#